data_AF-A0A7W6BK62-F1
#
_entry.id   AF-A0A7W6BK62-F1
#
_cell.length_a   1.000
_cell.length_b   1.000
_cell.length_c   1.000
_cell.angle_alpha   90.00
_cell.angle_beta   90.00
_cell.angle_gamma   90.00
#
_symmetry.space_group_name_H-M   'P 1'
#
loop_
_entity.id
_entity.type
_entity.pdbx_description
1 polymer ?
#
loop_
_entity_poly.entity_id
_entity_poly.type
_entity_poly.pdbx_seq_one_letter_code
_entity_poly.pdbx_strand_id
1 'polypeptide(L)'
;MSRAVIRNGTAYPYAVCRAGARMPRFRHQTEDEARAAAMQESIKRPGTAFYVFEEIARITVPHPDRQAPGDQQSRAATLSPSRPAQRGGARDDD
;
A
#
# COMPACT_ATOMS: atom_id res chain seq x y z
N MET A 1 14.53 17.31 -8.85
CA MET A 1 13.50 16.73 -9.73
C MET A 1 13.63 15.22 -9.71
N SER A 2 12.69 14.49 -9.12
CA SER A 2 12.71 13.02 -9.09
C SER A 2 12.27 12.48 -10.46
N ARG A 3 13.15 11.73 -11.12
CA ARG A 3 12.89 11.14 -12.45
C ARG A 3 12.04 9.87 -12.28
N ALA A 4 10.92 9.78 -12.99
CA ALA A 4 10.13 8.55 -13.06
C ALA A 4 10.95 7.46 -13.77
N VAL A 5 10.98 6.26 -13.20
CA VAL A 5 11.70 5.11 -13.77
C VAL A 5 10.67 4.16 -14.40
N ILE A 6 10.78 3.95 -15.71
CA ILE A 6 10.03 2.91 -16.43
C ILE A 6 10.85 1.63 -16.36
N ARG A 7 10.29 0.56 -15.79
CA ARG A 7 10.93 -0.76 -15.77
C ARG A 7 10.27 -1.63 -16.84
N ASN A 8 11.03 -2.00 -17.87
CA ASN A 8 10.60 -2.98 -18.85
C ASN A 8 10.76 -4.39 -18.24
N GLY A 9 9.70 -4.91 -17.61
CA GLY A 9 9.66 -6.29 -17.13
C GLY A 9 9.41 -7.23 -18.31
N THR A 10 10.20 -8.29 -18.43
CA THR A 10 10.17 -9.25 -19.55
C THR A 10 8.94 -10.17 -19.60
N ALA A 11 7.99 -10.02 -18.68
CA ALA A 11 6.69 -10.71 -18.71
C ALA A 11 5.64 -9.79 -18.10
N TYR A 12 4.78 -9.21 -18.94
CA TYR A 12 3.71 -8.33 -18.49
C TYR A 12 2.66 -9.14 -17.73
N PRO A 13 2.37 -8.77 -16.47
CA PRO A 13 1.39 -9.50 -15.66
C PRO A 13 -0.04 -9.21 -16.12
N TYR A 14 -0.94 -10.16 -15.88
CA TYR A 14 -2.36 -10.05 -16.21
C TYR A 14 -3.20 -9.93 -14.94
N ALA A 15 -4.40 -9.35 -15.08
CA ALA A 15 -5.40 -9.28 -14.02
C ALA A 15 -6.77 -9.68 -14.57
N VAL A 16 -7.56 -10.38 -13.75
CA VAL A 16 -8.96 -10.72 -14.07
C VAL A 16 -9.86 -9.94 -13.14
N CYS A 17 -10.76 -9.11 -13.69
CA CYS A 17 -11.71 -8.33 -12.91
C CYS A 17 -13.15 -8.63 -13.32
N ARG A 18 -14.06 -8.62 -12.36
CA ARG A 18 -15.50 -8.63 -12.61
C ARG A 18 -15.97 -7.23 -13.02
N ALA A 19 -16.91 -7.13 -13.96
CA ALA A 19 -17.53 -5.86 -14.31
C ALA A 19 -18.11 -5.15 -13.07
N GLY A 20 -17.80 -3.87 -12.92
CA GLY A 20 -18.20 -3.04 -11.78
C GLY A 20 -17.45 -3.35 -10.47
N ALA A 21 -16.47 -4.26 -10.45
CA ALA A 21 -15.61 -4.48 -9.28
C ALA A 21 -14.39 -3.56 -9.27
N ARG A 22 -13.78 -3.41 -8.09
CA ARG A 22 -12.49 -2.73 -7.94
C ARG A 22 -11.40 -3.50 -8.69
N MET A 23 -10.52 -2.77 -9.38
CA MET A 23 -9.38 -3.36 -10.09
C MET A 23 -8.51 -4.20 -9.13
N PRO A 24 -8.28 -5.49 -9.42
CA PRO A 24 -7.43 -6.34 -8.62
C PRO A 24 -5.95 -6.09 -8.91
N ARG A 25 -5.08 -6.72 -8.11
CA ARG A 25 -3.64 -6.70 -8.36
C ARG A 25 -3.30 -7.59 -9.56
N PHE A 26 -2.44 -7.07 -10.43
CA PHE A 26 -1.81 -7.83 -11.50
C PHE A 26 -0.96 -8.97 -10.94
N ARG A 27 -0.99 -10.12 -11.62
CA ARG A 27 -0.26 -11.35 -11.27
C ARG A 27 0.61 -11.77 -12.44
N HIS A 28 1.78 -12.33 -12.15
CA HIS A 28 2.62 -12.94 -13.18
C HIS A 28 1.98 -14.27 -13.61
N GLN A 29 1.31 -14.24 -14.75
CA GLN A 29 0.62 -15.36 -15.38
C GLN A 29 0.56 -15.10 -16.88
N THR A 30 0.34 -16.13 -17.69
CA THR A 30 0.17 -15.97 -19.14
C THR A 30 -1.23 -15.44 -19.47
N GLU A 31 -1.42 -14.99 -20.72
CA GLU A 31 -2.75 -14.59 -21.21
C GLU A 31 -3.75 -15.76 -21.10
N ASP A 32 -3.33 -16.97 -21.49
CA ASP A 32 -4.19 -18.15 -21.47
C ASP A 32 -4.59 -18.54 -20.04
N GLU A 33 -3.68 -18.45 -19.09
CA GLU A 33 -3.98 -18.65 -17.66
C GLU A 33 -4.99 -17.62 -17.16
N ALA A 34 -4.88 -16.36 -17.59
CA ALA A 34 -5.84 -15.32 -17.25
C ALA A 34 -7.22 -15.54 -17.86
N ARG A 35 -7.27 -15.94 -19.13
CA ARG A 35 -8.52 -16.29 -19.81
C ARG A 35 -9.19 -17.51 -19.17
N ALA A 36 -8.43 -18.54 -18.83
CA ALA A 36 -8.95 -19.72 -18.14
C ALA A 36 -9.55 -19.36 -16.76
N ALA A 37 -8.86 -18.51 -15.99
CA ALA A 37 -9.37 -18.04 -14.71
C ALA A 37 -10.65 -17.20 -14.85
N ALA A 38 -10.71 -16.30 -15.85
CA ALA A 38 -11.91 -15.52 -16.15
C ALA A 38 -13.09 -16.43 -16.54
N MET A 39 -12.84 -17.46 -17.33
CA MET A 39 -13.85 -18.45 -17.72
C MET A 39 -14.36 -19.25 -16.52
N GLN A 40 -13.47 -19.70 -15.62
CA GLN A 40 -13.89 -20.40 -14.41
C GLN A 40 -14.76 -19.51 -13.50
N GLU A 41 -14.42 -18.23 -13.37
CA GLU A 41 -15.22 -17.28 -12.57
C GLU A 41 -16.56 -16.95 -13.23
N SER A 42 -16.63 -16.89 -14.57
CA SER A 42 -17.89 -16.65 -15.29
C SER A 42 -18.87 -17.82 -15.16
N ILE A 43 -18.37 -19.07 -15.12
CA ILE A 43 -19.19 -20.26 -14.84
C ILE A 43 -19.81 -20.18 -13.44
N LYS A 44 -19.04 -19.73 -12.43
CA LYS A 44 -19.54 -19.57 -11.05
C LYS A 44 -20.56 -18.43 -10.90
N ARG A 45 -20.55 -17.47 -11.83
CA ARG A 45 -21.37 -16.24 -11.78
C ARG A 45 -21.96 -15.92 -13.16
N PRO A 46 -22.95 -16.71 -13.61
CA PRO A 46 -23.56 -16.51 -14.93
C PRO A 46 -24.19 -15.11 -15.03
N GLY A 47 -24.21 -14.55 -16.25
CA GLY A 47 -24.73 -13.20 -16.51
C GLY A 47 -23.81 -12.06 -16.10
N THR A 48 -22.65 -12.36 -15.51
CA THR A 48 -21.65 -11.36 -15.14
C THR A 48 -20.51 -11.33 -16.14
N ALA A 49 -20.15 -10.14 -16.61
CA ALA A 49 -18.97 -9.96 -17.47
C ALA A 49 -17.67 -9.96 -16.64
N PHE A 50 -16.62 -10.56 -17.20
CA PHE A 50 -15.27 -10.55 -16.66
C PHE A 50 -14.31 -10.02 -17.72
N TYR A 51 -13.37 -9.18 -17.28
CA TYR A 51 -12.37 -8.54 -18.12
C TYR A 51 -10.98 -9.06 -17.76
N VAL A 52 -10.19 -9.35 -18.79
CA VAL A 52 -8.76 -9.63 -18.66
C VAL A 52 -8.00 -8.37 -19.01
N PHE A 53 -7.13 -7.91 -18.11
CA PHE A 53 -6.27 -6.75 -18.30
C PHE A 53 -4.82 -7.19 -18.43
N GLU A 54 -4.11 -6.59 -19.35
CA GLU A 54 -2.65 -6.70 -19.49
C GLU A 54 -1.99 -5.44 -18.91
N GLU A 55 -0.98 -5.60 -18.05
CA GLU A 55 -0.20 -4.45 -17.58
C GLU A 55 0.82 -4.05 -18.65
N ILE A 56 0.52 -3.04 -19.46
CA ILE A 56 1.43 -2.57 -20.53
C ILE A 56 2.67 -1.82 -20.01
N ALA A 57 2.58 -1.18 -18.84
CA ALA A 57 3.66 -0.39 -18.26
C ALA A 57 3.43 -0.14 -16.76
N ARG A 58 4.52 -0.13 -15.98
CA ARG A 58 4.51 0.32 -14.58
C ARG A 58 5.39 1.54 -14.39
N ILE A 59 4.76 2.66 -14.07
CA ILE A 59 5.45 3.93 -13.79
C ILE A 59 5.52 4.12 -12.28
N THR A 60 6.73 4.13 -11.73
CA THR A 60 6.94 4.46 -10.31
C THR A 60 7.51 5.87 -10.22
N VAL A 61 6.77 6.76 -9.57
CA VAL A 61 7.27 8.09 -9.20
C VAL A 61 7.83 7.98 -7.78
N PRO A 62 9.13 8.28 -7.56
CA PRO A 62 9.66 8.34 -6.21
C PRO A 62 8.86 9.35 -5.41
N HIS A 63 8.32 8.95 -4.26
CA HIS A 63 7.75 9.90 -3.32
C HIS A 63 8.89 10.86 -2.93
N PRO A 64 8.73 12.19 -3.03
CA PRO A 64 9.73 13.11 -2.49
C PRO A 64 9.89 12.74 -1.02
N ASP A 65 11.11 12.46 -0.60
CA ASP A 65 11.43 11.98 0.75
C ASP A 65 10.54 12.68 1.77
N ARG A 66 9.68 11.92 2.46
CA ARG A 66 9.26 12.40 3.78
C ARG A 66 10.57 12.48 4.55
N GLN A 67 11.12 13.68 4.71
CA GLN A 67 12.18 13.95 5.67
C GLN A 67 11.78 13.20 6.94
N ALA A 68 12.54 12.17 7.29
CA ALA A 68 12.37 11.54 8.59
C ALA A 68 12.55 12.67 9.62
N PRO A 69 11.60 12.90 10.54
CA PRO A 69 11.81 13.86 11.61
C PRO A 69 12.85 13.25 12.56
N GLY A 70 14.13 13.53 12.31
CA GLY A 70 15.20 12.98 13.14
C GLY A 70 16.57 13.13 12.52
N ASP A 71 17.06 14.37 12.42
CA ASP A 71 18.49 14.70 12.48
C ASP A 71 18.69 16.23 12.67
N GLN A 72 17.95 16.83 13.60
CA GLN A 72 18.35 18.10 14.23
C GLN A 72 18.68 17.82 15.70
N GLN A 73 19.83 17.21 15.92
CA GLN A 73 20.44 17.19 17.24
C GLN A 73 21.22 18.50 17.43
N SER A 74 21.02 19.11 18.61
CA SER A 74 21.86 20.14 19.23
C SER A 74 21.62 21.60 18.85
N ARG A 75 20.60 22.20 19.48
CA ARG A 75 20.73 23.36 20.39
C ARG A 75 19.36 23.69 21.02
N ALA A 76 18.82 22.75 21.78
CA ALA A 76 17.75 23.07 22.71
C ALA A 76 18.39 23.61 23.99
N ALA A 77 18.14 24.89 24.22
CA ALA A 77 18.45 25.62 25.42
C ALA A 77 18.00 24.85 26.68
N THR A 78 18.84 24.95 27.69
CA THR A 78 18.60 24.66 29.10
C THR A 78 17.17 25.00 29.54
N LEU A 79 16.33 23.99 29.77
CA LEU A 79 15.15 24.11 30.64
C LEU A 79 15.02 22.82 31.44
N SER A 80 15.37 22.93 32.72
CA SER A 80 15.35 21.87 33.73
C SER A 80 13.96 21.23 33.88
N PRO A 81 13.85 19.92 34.12
CA PRO A 81 12.56 19.30 34.42
C PRO A 81 12.09 19.71 35.82
N SER A 82 10.95 20.39 35.88
CA SER A 82 10.18 20.53 37.13
C SER A 82 9.48 19.20 37.41
N ARG A 83 9.75 18.59 38.58
CA ARG A 83 9.20 17.30 39.02
C ARG A 83 7.66 17.30 38.95
N PRO A 84 7.01 16.25 38.43
CA PRO A 84 5.57 16.08 38.60
C PRO A 84 5.23 15.70 40.05
N ALA A 85 4.20 16.35 40.58
CA ALA A 85 3.69 16.19 41.93
C ALA A 85 3.27 14.75 42.24
N GLN A 86 3.74 14.22 43.37
CA GLN A 86 3.11 13.06 44.02
C GLN A 86 1.69 13.42 44.42
N ARG A 87 0.71 12.67 43.90
CA ARG A 87 -0.66 12.61 44.45
C ARG A 87 -1.06 11.13 44.49
N GLY A 88 -0.58 10.43 45.51
CA GLY A 88 -1.10 9.15 45.96
C GLY A 88 -2.22 9.40 46.97
N GLY A 89 -3.31 8.65 46.85
CA GLY A 89 -4.61 8.91 47.47
C GLY A 89 -4.65 8.75 49.00
N ALA A 90 -5.68 9.35 49.56
CA ALA A 90 -6.01 9.39 50.97
C ALA A 90 -6.80 8.17 51.46
N ARG A 91 -6.90 8.09 52.81
CA ARG A 91 -7.85 7.39 53.70
C ARG A 91 -7.28 6.13 54.35
N ASP A 92 -6.97 6.18 55.65
CA ASP A 92 -7.86 6.08 56.84
C ASP A 92 -8.30 4.62 57.04
N ASP A 93 -7.77 3.97 58.09
CA ASP A 93 -8.49 3.02 58.96
C ASP A 93 -7.61 2.65 60.18
N ASP A 94 -8.24 2.75 61.36
CA ASP A 94 -7.90 2.40 62.77
C ASP A 94 -6.69 3.02 63.49
#